data_AF-A0A8D5U529-F1
#
_entry.id   AF-A0A8D5U529-F1
#
_cell.length_a   1.000
_cell.length_b   1.000
_cell.length_c   1.000
_cell.angle_alpha   90.00
_cell.angle_beta   90.00
_cell.angle_gamma   90.00
#
_symmetry.space_group_name_H-M   'P 1'
#
loop_
_entity.id
_entity.type
_entity.pdbx_description
1 polymer ?
#
loop_
_entity_poly.entity_id
_entity_poly.type
_entity_poly.pdbx_seq_one_letter_code
_entity_poly.pdbx_strand_id
1 'polypeptide(L)'
;MELKVNGADKILDVEKFSRLYLLKNIKKLDWGYEAELTLTRFLSFKCLVYLKGKDLKIVEKNGKFIIKISVNDNLVTVDVETSNILLKETLKLRLEKNIEKYKDVISQVTSIDNSSKRKRTVFMKSVGDHLLDLRGLVCPAPEIEAKKKLMEIRIGESLEVLVDNPAAVEITLPEVAKLFNCRYEVFNMGDYVSFVFYKLSATPTRTDYVEAIESLDVEKMKELLKEGEFRAFLYVYFDKIVKNMSCYGIKREYLKHEGFGLISAAPIGRGWLLTAIADKEKILAIRLDTDEGVYFGEEALARLPKEGEVNIFYLSHNN
;
A
#
# COMPACT_ATOMS: atom_id res chain seq x y z
N MET A 1 -17.98 -12.96 -28.98
CA MET A 1 -19.06 -12.92 -27.98
C MET A 1 -19.40 -11.45 -27.75
N GLU A 2 -20.67 -11.13 -27.50
CA GLU A 2 -21.07 -9.78 -27.06
C GLU A 2 -21.09 -9.76 -25.53
N LEU A 3 -20.32 -8.85 -24.94
CA LEU A 3 -20.19 -8.71 -23.49
C LEU A 3 -20.99 -7.49 -23.02
N LYS A 4 -21.91 -7.69 -22.08
CA LYS A 4 -22.67 -6.59 -21.48
C LYS A 4 -21.85 -5.95 -20.35
N VAL A 5 -21.44 -4.71 -20.54
CA VAL A 5 -20.63 -3.91 -19.62
C VAL A 5 -21.32 -2.57 -19.38
N ASN A 6 -21.71 -2.29 -18.14
CA ASN A 6 -22.31 -0.98 -17.80
C ASN A 6 -21.22 0.10 -17.82
N GLY A 7 -21.42 1.18 -18.58
CA GLY A 7 -20.41 2.22 -18.78
C GLY A 7 -19.28 1.80 -19.71
N ALA A 8 -19.61 1.02 -20.76
CA ALA A 8 -18.63 0.44 -21.67
C ALA A 8 -17.78 1.47 -22.41
N ASP A 9 -18.26 2.70 -22.63
CA ASP A 9 -17.50 3.79 -23.25
C ASP A 9 -16.20 4.11 -22.48
N LYS A 10 -16.22 3.95 -21.16
CA LYS A 10 -15.08 4.22 -20.29
C LYS A 10 -13.88 3.33 -20.60
N ILE A 11 -14.09 2.11 -21.09
CA ILE A 11 -12.99 1.15 -21.32
C ILE A 11 -12.00 1.68 -22.37
N LEU A 12 -12.45 2.56 -23.26
CA LEU A 12 -11.61 3.18 -24.30
C LEU A 12 -10.47 4.03 -23.74
N ASP A 13 -10.49 4.39 -22.45
CA ASP A 13 -9.35 4.98 -21.76
C ASP A 13 -8.24 3.93 -21.56
N VAL A 14 -7.31 3.89 -22.53
CA VAL A 14 -6.20 2.93 -22.58
C VAL A 14 -5.28 3.04 -21.35
N GLU A 15 -5.01 4.26 -20.88
CA GLU A 15 -4.14 4.45 -19.71
C GLU A 15 -4.76 3.83 -18.47
N LYS A 16 -6.07 4.01 -18.30
CA LYS A 16 -6.83 3.50 -17.15
C LYS A 16 -7.15 2.00 -17.24
N PHE A 17 -7.42 1.48 -18.44
CA PHE A 17 -7.96 0.14 -18.63
C PHE A 17 -7.06 -0.81 -19.44
N SER A 18 -5.80 -0.45 -19.70
CA SER A 18 -4.81 -1.26 -20.44
C SER A 18 -4.76 -2.75 -20.05
N ARG A 19 -4.92 -3.09 -18.75
CA ARG A 19 -4.96 -4.50 -18.31
C ARG A 19 -6.19 -5.27 -18.74
N LEU A 20 -7.33 -4.64 -19.03
CA LEU A 20 -8.48 -5.33 -19.67
C LEU A 20 -8.04 -5.99 -20.97
N TYR A 21 -7.05 -5.39 -21.62
CA TYR A 21 -6.54 -5.76 -22.94
C TYR A 21 -5.23 -6.56 -22.87
N LEU A 22 -4.85 -7.01 -21.67
CA LEU A 22 -3.59 -7.74 -21.42
C LEU A 22 -2.34 -6.91 -21.76
N LEU A 23 -2.45 -5.59 -21.80
CA LEU A 23 -1.34 -4.69 -22.13
C LEU A 23 -0.53 -4.30 -20.89
N LYS A 24 0.79 -4.12 -21.09
CA LYS A 24 1.77 -3.63 -20.11
C LYS A 24 2.67 -2.57 -20.77
N ASN A 25 3.52 -1.92 -19.96
CA ASN A 25 4.54 -0.99 -20.45
C ASN A 25 3.98 0.08 -21.40
N ILE A 26 2.83 0.66 -21.02
CA ILE A 26 2.14 1.67 -21.84
C ILE A 26 2.99 2.92 -21.91
N LYS A 27 3.33 3.32 -23.13
CA LYS A 27 4.02 4.56 -23.45
C LYS A 27 3.15 5.39 -24.37
N LYS A 28 2.77 6.59 -23.93
CA LYS A 28 1.99 7.53 -24.74
C LYS A 28 2.78 8.06 -25.93
N LEU A 29 2.11 8.20 -27.06
CA LEU A 29 2.58 8.80 -28.30
C LEU A 29 1.61 9.93 -28.70
N ASP A 30 2.01 10.77 -29.66
CA ASP A 30 1.17 11.90 -30.12
C ASP A 30 -0.16 11.46 -30.73
N TRP A 31 -0.23 10.23 -31.26
CA TRP A 31 -1.37 9.68 -31.98
C TRP A 31 -1.98 8.43 -31.33
N GLY A 32 -1.45 7.98 -30.19
CA GLY A 32 -1.87 6.73 -29.55
C GLY A 32 -0.89 6.28 -28.46
N TYR A 33 -0.62 4.97 -28.41
CA TYR A 33 0.23 4.36 -27.41
C TYR A 33 1.09 3.25 -28.02
N GLU A 34 2.26 3.04 -27.44
CA GLU A 34 3.03 1.82 -27.55
C GLU A 34 2.83 0.98 -26.28
N ALA A 35 2.70 -0.33 -26.43
CA ALA A 35 2.42 -1.23 -25.31
C ALA A 35 2.94 -2.65 -25.58
N GLU A 36 2.98 -3.48 -24.55
CA GLU A 36 3.29 -4.91 -24.66
C GLU A 36 2.08 -5.77 -24.29
N LEU A 37 1.51 -6.48 -25.26
CA LEU A 37 0.44 -7.46 -25.01
C LEU A 37 1.04 -8.75 -24.46
N THR A 38 0.73 -9.08 -23.21
CA THR A 38 1.28 -10.23 -22.50
C THR A 38 0.25 -11.35 -22.39
N LEU A 39 0.41 -12.42 -23.18
CA LEU A 39 -0.44 -13.60 -23.08
C LEU A 39 -0.04 -14.47 -21.88
N THR A 40 1.26 -14.70 -21.68
CA THR A 40 1.79 -15.45 -20.53
C THR A 40 3.05 -14.76 -20.03
N ARG A 41 3.61 -15.22 -18.90
CA ARG A 41 4.89 -14.71 -18.39
C ARG A 41 6.04 -14.79 -19.40
N PHE A 42 5.95 -15.69 -20.38
CA PHE A 42 7.00 -15.96 -21.36
C PHE A 42 6.65 -15.50 -22.79
N LEU A 43 5.42 -15.01 -23.02
CA LEU A 43 4.95 -14.64 -24.34
C LEU A 43 4.33 -13.24 -24.32
N SER A 44 5.08 -12.28 -24.85
CA SER A 44 4.68 -10.89 -25.02
C SER A 44 4.87 -10.44 -26.47
N PHE A 45 4.05 -9.46 -26.89
CA PHE A 45 4.09 -8.87 -28.21
C PHE A 45 4.14 -7.36 -28.08
N LYS A 46 5.05 -6.71 -28.82
CA LYS A 46 5.07 -5.25 -28.89
C LYS A 46 3.96 -4.78 -29.82
N CYS A 47 3.11 -3.90 -29.32
CA CYS A 47 1.91 -3.43 -29.99
C CYS A 47 1.85 -1.91 -30.06
N LEU A 48 1.18 -1.41 -31.08
CA LEU A 48 0.71 -0.05 -31.20
C LEU A 48 -0.79 -0.04 -30.89
N VAL A 49 -1.23 0.91 -30.07
CA VAL A 49 -2.60 0.98 -29.57
C VAL A 49 -3.16 2.35 -29.87
N TYR A 50 -4.33 2.42 -30.49
CA TYR A 50 -4.95 3.70 -30.83
C TYR A 50 -6.46 3.58 -30.88
N LEU A 51 -7.13 4.72 -30.70
CA LEU A 51 -8.57 4.84 -30.80
C LEU A 51 -8.99 5.27 -32.20
N LYS A 52 -10.09 4.71 -32.69
CA LYS A 52 -10.76 5.15 -33.92
C LYS A 52 -12.27 5.18 -33.67
N GLY A 53 -12.79 6.34 -33.29
CA GLY A 53 -14.20 6.46 -32.87
C GLY A 53 -14.45 5.66 -31.59
N LYS A 54 -15.43 4.74 -31.61
CA LYS A 54 -15.75 3.84 -30.49
C LYS A 54 -14.95 2.52 -30.51
N ASP A 55 -13.91 2.45 -31.34
CA ASP A 55 -13.06 1.28 -31.48
C ASP A 55 -11.69 1.52 -30.85
N LEU A 56 -11.24 0.60 -30.01
CA LEU A 56 -9.86 0.48 -29.60
C LEU A 56 -9.17 -0.55 -30.50
N LYS A 57 -8.07 -0.15 -31.14
CA LYS A 57 -7.25 -1.02 -31.99
C LYS A 57 -5.90 -1.29 -31.36
N ILE A 58 -5.50 -2.56 -31.35
CA ILE A 58 -4.19 -3.04 -30.88
C ILE A 58 -3.55 -3.78 -32.05
N VAL A 59 -2.45 -3.25 -32.57
CA VAL A 59 -1.75 -3.76 -33.75
C VAL A 59 -0.37 -4.25 -33.33
N GLU A 60 -0.08 -5.53 -33.53
CA GLU A 60 1.28 -6.05 -33.26
C GLU A 60 2.27 -5.50 -34.29
N LYS A 61 3.45 -5.06 -33.83
CA LYS A 61 4.40 -4.27 -34.64
C LYS A 61 4.94 -4.99 -35.88
N ASN A 62 4.94 -6.32 -35.89
CA ASN A 62 5.37 -7.13 -37.03
C ASN A 62 4.19 -7.64 -37.87
N GLY A 63 2.98 -7.13 -37.62
CA GLY A 63 1.77 -7.49 -38.38
C GLY A 63 1.23 -8.88 -38.07
N LYS A 64 1.62 -9.51 -36.95
CA LYS A 64 1.15 -10.87 -36.60
C LYS A 64 -0.35 -10.93 -36.35
N PHE A 65 -0.90 -9.88 -35.76
CA PHE A 65 -2.33 -9.77 -35.49
C PHE A 65 -2.77 -8.31 -35.33
N ILE A 66 -4.07 -8.09 -35.51
CA ILE A 66 -4.79 -6.88 -35.14
C ILE A 66 -5.96 -7.29 -34.25
N ILE A 67 -6.08 -6.66 -33.09
CA ILE A 67 -7.24 -6.81 -32.22
C ILE A 67 -8.06 -5.53 -32.30
N LYS A 68 -9.36 -5.68 -32.47
CA LYS A 68 -10.34 -4.62 -32.46
C LYS A 68 -11.31 -4.85 -31.31
N ILE A 69 -11.47 -3.84 -30.46
CA ILE A 69 -12.44 -3.85 -29.37
C ILE A 69 -13.42 -2.73 -29.65
N SER A 70 -14.66 -3.11 -29.95
CA SER A 70 -15.72 -2.16 -30.32
C SER A 70 -16.70 -2.00 -29.18
N VAL A 71 -17.04 -0.75 -28.90
CA VAL A 71 -18.03 -0.39 -27.88
C VAL A 71 -19.30 0.13 -28.57
N ASN A 72 -20.44 -0.46 -28.24
CA ASN A 72 -21.75 0.03 -28.65
C ASN A 72 -22.69 0.08 -27.44
N ASP A 73 -23.01 1.26 -26.96
CA ASP A 73 -23.74 1.51 -25.71
C ASP A 73 -23.14 0.77 -24.52
N ASN A 74 -23.77 -0.31 -24.05
CA ASN A 74 -23.28 -1.16 -22.96
C ASN A 74 -22.77 -2.52 -23.47
N LEU A 75 -22.48 -2.64 -24.76
CA LEU A 75 -21.98 -3.86 -25.39
C LEU A 75 -20.54 -3.68 -25.83
N VAL A 76 -19.73 -4.68 -25.54
CA VAL A 76 -18.33 -4.77 -25.95
C VAL A 76 -18.13 -6.01 -26.79
N THR A 77 -17.53 -5.85 -27.96
CA THR A 77 -17.11 -6.97 -28.82
C THR A 77 -15.60 -6.99 -28.98
N VAL A 78 -15.04 -8.19 -29.11
CA VAL A 78 -13.62 -8.42 -29.37
C VAL A 78 -13.46 -9.20 -30.66
N ASP A 79 -12.80 -8.58 -31.63
CA ASP A 79 -12.44 -9.18 -32.91
C ASP A 79 -10.92 -9.28 -33.03
N VAL A 80 -10.44 -10.40 -33.56
CA VAL A 80 -9.01 -10.67 -33.75
C VAL A 80 -8.78 -11.08 -35.20
N GLU A 81 -7.98 -10.30 -35.90
CA GLU A 81 -7.52 -10.54 -37.27
C GLU A 81 -6.09 -11.09 -37.22
N THR A 82 -5.88 -12.30 -37.72
CA THR A 82 -4.56 -12.94 -37.85
C THR A 82 -4.66 -14.12 -38.80
N SER A 83 -3.55 -14.50 -39.44
CA SER A 83 -3.44 -15.73 -40.23
C SER A 83 -3.28 -16.98 -39.35
N ASN A 84 -2.94 -16.84 -38.06
CA ASN A 84 -2.77 -17.96 -37.14
C ASN A 84 -4.04 -18.24 -36.33
N ILE A 85 -4.73 -19.34 -36.67
CA ILE A 85 -6.02 -19.74 -36.07
C ILE A 85 -5.90 -19.97 -34.56
N LEU A 86 -4.85 -20.66 -34.09
CA LEU A 86 -4.66 -20.94 -32.66
C LEU A 86 -4.44 -19.64 -31.86
N LEU A 87 -3.65 -18.72 -32.42
CA LEU A 87 -3.41 -17.42 -31.82
C LEU A 87 -4.70 -16.58 -31.77
N LYS A 88 -5.51 -16.63 -32.84
CA LYS A 88 -6.81 -15.98 -32.92
C LYS A 88 -7.73 -16.39 -31.77
N GLU A 89 -7.95 -17.69 -31.61
CA GLU A 89 -8.82 -18.24 -30.57
C GLU A 89 -8.28 -17.95 -29.17
N THR A 90 -6.96 -18.07 -28.99
CA THR A 90 -6.30 -17.81 -27.69
C THR A 90 -6.44 -16.34 -27.27
N LEU A 91 -6.15 -15.40 -28.17
CA LEU A 91 -6.27 -13.97 -27.90
C LEU A 91 -7.72 -13.60 -27.61
N LYS A 92 -8.64 -14.02 -28.47
CA LYS A 92 -10.07 -13.71 -28.33
C LYS A 92 -10.62 -14.22 -27.00
N LEU A 93 -10.43 -15.50 -26.70
CA LEU A 93 -10.93 -16.12 -25.48
C LEU A 93 -10.36 -15.44 -24.22
N ARG A 94 -9.06 -15.12 -24.22
CA ARG A 94 -8.43 -14.48 -23.07
C ARG A 94 -8.92 -13.06 -22.85
N LEU A 95 -9.02 -12.26 -23.90
CA LEU A 95 -9.53 -10.90 -23.82
C LEU A 95 -10.99 -10.88 -23.37
N GLU A 96 -11.83 -11.73 -23.96
CA GLU A 96 -13.24 -11.84 -23.59
C GLU A 96 -13.41 -12.26 -22.12
N LYS A 97 -12.68 -13.30 -21.66
CA LYS A 97 -12.70 -13.72 -20.25
C LYS A 97 -12.21 -12.62 -19.30
N ASN A 98 -11.19 -11.87 -19.72
CA ASN A 98 -10.61 -10.82 -18.91
C ASN A 98 -11.57 -9.63 -18.78
N ILE A 99 -12.21 -9.19 -19.87
CA ILE A 99 -13.23 -8.14 -19.84
C ILE A 99 -14.44 -8.58 -19.00
N GLU A 100 -14.94 -9.80 -19.21
CA GLU A 100 -16.07 -10.35 -18.46
C GLU A 100 -15.78 -10.39 -16.95
N LYS A 101 -14.56 -10.79 -16.56
CA LYS A 101 -14.14 -10.81 -15.15
C LYS A 101 -14.18 -9.44 -14.48
N TYR A 102 -13.91 -8.37 -15.22
CA TYR A 102 -13.75 -7.02 -14.66
C TYR A 102 -14.93 -6.08 -14.95
N LYS A 103 -16.00 -6.56 -15.61
CA LYS A 103 -17.14 -5.74 -16.03
C LYS A 103 -17.85 -5.01 -14.89
N ASP A 104 -17.98 -5.65 -13.73
CA ASP A 104 -18.71 -5.07 -12.59
C ASP A 104 -17.91 -3.94 -11.93
N VAL A 105 -16.58 -4.03 -11.97
CA VAL A 105 -15.67 -3.02 -11.40
C VAL A 105 -15.75 -1.72 -12.21
N ILE A 106 -15.93 -1.81 -13.54
CA ILE A 106 -16.08 -0.66 -14.44
C ILE A 106 -17.29 0.20 -14.02
N SER A 107 -18.38 -0.43 -13.58
CA SER A 107 -19.61 0.26 -13.14
C SER A 107 -19.53 0.90 -11.75
N GLN A 108 -18.57 0.48 -10.91
CA GLN A 108 -18.35 1.08 -9.59
C GLN A 108 -17.49 2.34 -9.66
N VAL A 109 -16.65 2.47 -10.70
CA VAL A 109 -15.91 3.71 -10.98
C VAL A 109 -16.86 4.87 -11.31
N THR A 110 -18.02 4.59 -11.88
CA THR A 110 -19.01 5.61 -12.27
C THR A 110 -19.79 6.23 -11.11
N SER A 111 -19.90 5.58 -9.95
CA SER A 111 -20.67 6.08 -8.80
C SER A 111 -19.84 6.92 -7.81
N ILE A 112 -18.52 6.85 -7.87
CA ILE A 112 -17.60 7.50 -6.91
C ILE A 112 -17.18 8.91 -7.34
N ASP A 113 -17.31 9.27 -8.63
CA ASP A 113 -16.87 10.57 -9.15
C ASP A 113 -17.65 11.79 -8.59
N ASN A 114 -18.78 11.58 -7.88
CA ASN A 114 -19.65 12.67 -7.41
C ASN A 114 -19.63 12.97 -5.89
N SER A 115 -18.78 12.32 -5.09
CA SER A 115 -18.65 12.71 -3.68
C SER A 115 -17.23 12.58 -3.12
N SER A 116 -16.65 13.75 -2.85
CA SER A 116 -15.78 14.01 -1.70
C SER A 116 -14.40 13.34 -1.65
N LYS A 117 -13.37 14.19 -1.79
CA LYS A 117 -11.99 14.06 -1.27
C LYS A 117 -11.23 12.76 -1.62
N ARG A 118 -10.48 12.84 -2.72
CA ARG A 118 -9.18 12.16 -2.96
C ARG A 118 -9.07 10.72 -2.43
N LYS A 119 -10.02 9.84 -2.74
CA LYS A 119 -9.73 8.41 -2.84
C LYS A 119 -9.53 8.08 -4.32
N ARG A 120 -8.27 8.18 -4.77
CA ARG A 120 -7.88 7.65 -6.09
C ARG A 120 -7.99 6.13 -6.01
N THR A 121 -9.11 5.58 -6.46
CA THR A 121 -9.23 4.13 -6.68
C THR A 121 -8.38 3.80 -7.91
N VAL A 122 -7.12 3.41 -7.68
CA VAL A 122 -6.17 3.08 -8.75
C VAL A 122 -6.41 1.63 -9.21
N PHE A 123 -6.73 1.45 -10.48
CA PHE A 123 -7.19 0.19 -11.09
C PHE A 123 -6.09 -0.84 -11.40
N MET A 124 -4.82 -0.47 -11.29
CA MET A 124 -3.69 -1.35 -11.59
C MET A 124 -2.64 -1.22 -10.51
N LYS A 125 -2.68 -2.15 -9.55
CA LYS A 125 -1.62 -2.33 -8.57
C LYS A 125 -0.27 -2.47 -9.26
N SER A 126 0.63 -1.57 -8.94
CA SER A 126 2.07 -1.69 -9.18
C SER A 126 2.57 -2.94 -8.46
N VAL A 127 3.34 -3.77 -9.16
CA VAL A 127 3.99 -4.92 -8.51
C VAL A 127 5.35 -4.44 -8.07
N GLY A 128 5.61 -4.51 -6.77
CA GLY A 128 6.91 -4.12 -6.24
C GLY A 128 8.00 -5.05 -6.78
N ASP A 129 9.22 -4.53 -6.96
CA ASP A 129 10.40 -5.35 -7.26
C ASP A 129 10.64 -6.38 -6.14
N HIS A 130 10.24 -6.01 -4.92
CA HIS A 130 10.24 -6.85 -3.72
C HIS A 130 8.82 -6.99 -3.17
N LEU A 131 8.51 -8.15 -2.60
CA LEU A 131 7.23 -8.43 -1.93
C LEU A 131 7.47 -8.75 -0.45
N LEU A 132 6.67 -8.14 0.42
CA LEU A 132 6.64 -8.38 1.85
C LEU A 132 5.19 -8.62 2.30
N ASP A 133 4.92 -9.81 2.82
CA ASP A 133 3.58 -10.19 3.30
C ASP A 133 3.50 -10.03 4.82
N LEU A 134 2.67 -9.09 5.28
CA LEU A 134 2.48 -8.73 6.68
C LEU A 134 1.03 -8.97 7.14
N ARG A 135 0.26 -9.72 6.36
CA ARG A 135 -1.12 -10.09 6.73
C ARG A 135 -1.13 -10.92 8.01
N GLY A 136 -2.12 -10.69 8.88
CA GLY A 136 -2.24 -11.32 10.19
C GLY A 136 -1.30 -10.76 11.26
N LEU A 137 -0.41 -9.82 10.93
CA LEU A 137 0.48 -9.20 11.91
C LEU A 137 -0.17 -7.99 12.58
N VAL A 138 0.06 -7.88 13.89
CA VAL A 138 -0.41 -6.76 14.72
C VAL A 138 0.72 -5.77 14.98
N CYS A 139 0.36 -4.50 15.20
CA CYS A 139 1.32 -3.46 15.57
C CYS A 139 2.13 -3.89 16.81
N PRO A 140 3.46 -3.69 16.84
CA PRO A 140 4.30 -2.92 15.91
C PRO A 140 4.96 -3.73 14.79
N ALA A 141 4.68 -5.04 14.67
CA ALA A 141 5.42 -5.92 13.76
C ALA A 141 5.40 -5.49 12.27
N PRO A 142 4.26 -5.07 11.68
CA PRO A 142 4.25 -4.63 10.28
C PRO A 142 5.20 -3.46 10.00
N GLU A 143 5.34 -2.53 10.95
CA GLU A 143 6.17 -1.35 10.79
C GLU A 143 7.65 -1.70 10.77
N ILE A 144 8.06 -2.53 11.73
CA ILE A 144 9.45 -2.98 11.88
C ILE A 144 9.89 -3.75 10.63
N GLU A 145 9.07 -4.67 10.15
CA GLU A 145 9.39 -5.51 8.99
C GLU A 145 9.38 -4.72 7.68
N ALA A 146 8.38 -3.85 7.44
CA ALA A 146 8.35 -2.98 6.28
C ALA A 146 9.60 -2.09 6.19
N LYS A 147 9.99 -1.52 7.33
CA LYS A 147 11.18 -0.70 7.44
C LYS A 147 12.48 -1.47 7.19
N LYS A 148 12.68 -2.63 7.85
CA LYS A 148 13.87 -3.47 7.62
C LYS A 148 14.05 -3.73 6.13
N LYS A 149 12.94 -4.04 5.46
CA LYS A 149 12.97 -4.26 4.02
C LYS A 149 13.28 -2.99 3.21
N LEU A 150 12.71 -1.84 3.57
CA LEU A 150 13.03 -0.55 2.93
C LEU A 150 14.50 -0.13 3.10
N MET A 151 15.19 -0.56 4.17
CA MET A 151 16.62 -0.32 4.33
C MET A 151 17.46 -1.14 3.34
N GLU A 152 17.03 -2.37 3.03
CA GLU A 152 17.72 -3.29 2.11
C GLU A 152 17.55 -2.93 0.63
N ILE A 153 16.38 -2.41 0.24
CA ILE A 153 16.10 -2.11 -1.18
C ILE A 153 16.94 -0.92 -1.68
N ARG A 154 17.29 -0.95 -2.97
CA ARG A 154 18.09 0.11 -3.60
C ARG A 154 17.23 1.30 -4.01
N ILE A 155 17.86 2.45 -4.20
CA ILE A 155 17.20 3.63 -4.77
C ILE A 155 16.74 3.29 -6.19
N GLY A 156 15.50 3.64 -6.51
CA GLY A 156 14.84 3.30 -7.77
C GLY A 156 14.07 1.98 -7.75
N GLU A 157 14.28 1.13 -6.74
CA GLU A 157 13.49 -0.10 -6.54
C GLU A 157 12.20 0.18 -5.74
N SER A 158 11.28 -0.76 -5.83
CA SER A 158 9.97 -0.71 -5.19
C SER A 158 9.72 -1.89 -4.26
N LEU A 159 9.01 -1.64 -3.16
CA LEU A 159 8.59 -2.65 -2.19
C LEU A 159 7.07 -2.69 -2.12
N GLU A 160 6.50 -3.84 -2.43
CA GLU A 160 5.09 -4.15 -2.24
C GLU A 160 4.88 -4.79 -0.87
N VAL A 161 4.04 -4.17 -0.05
CA VAL A 161 3.63 -4.67 1.25
C VAL A 161 2.18 -5.13 1.18
N LEU A 162 1.90 -6.35 1.61
CA LEU A 162 0.53 -6.85 1.79
C LEU A 162 0.16 -6.76 3.27
N VAL A 163 -0.95 -6.11 3.60
CA VAL A 163 -1.37 -5.90 4.99
C VAL A 163 -2.88 -5.88 5.10
N ASP A 164 -3.43 -6.52 6.12
CA ASP A 164 -4.88 -6.57 6.41
C ASP A 164 -5.24 -5.73 7.64
N ASN A 165 -4.25 -5.16 8.33
CA ASN A 165 -4.44 -4.27 9.47
C ASN A 165 -4.77 -2.83 9.00
N PRO A 166 -5.97 -2.28 9.29
CA PRO A 166 -6.35 -0.93 8.87
C PRO A 166 -5.46 0.18 9.45
N ALA A 167 -5.01 0.05 10.71
CA ALA A 167 -4.13 1.03 11.33
C ALA A 167 -2.75 1.07 10.66
N ALA A 168 -2.31 -0.06 10.10
CA ALA A 168 -1.09 -0.09 9.30
C ALA A 168 -1.25 0.72 8.01
N VAL A 169 -2.41 0.62 7.34
CA VAL A 169 -2.68 1.29 6.07
C VAL A 169 -2.91 2.79 6.22
N GLU A 170 -3.69 3.20 7.22
CA GLU A 170 -4.15 4.58 7.37
C GLU A 170 -3.11 5.50 8.02
N ILE A 171 -2.29 4.94 8.90
CA ILE A 171 -1.38 5.71 9.74
C ILE A 171 0.06 5.25 9.54
N THR A 172 0.32 3.96 9.76
CA THR A 172 1.68 3.47 9.96
C THR A 172 2.55 3.50 8.70
N LEU A 173 2.09 2.84 7.63
CA LEU A 173 2.83 2.77 6.36
C LEU A 173 3.00 4.13 5.68
N PRO A 174 2.03 5.08 5.74
CA PRO A 174 2.25 6.46 5.32
C PRO A 174 3.36 7.18 6.09
N GLU A 175 3.47 7.01 7.41
CA GLU A 175 4.56 7.61 8.20
C GLU A 175 5.91 6.97 7.87
N VAL A 176 5.96 5.65 7.69
CA VAL A 176 7.16 4.95 7.17
C VAL A 176 7.57 5.50 5.81
N ALA A 177 6.63 5.76 4.90
CA ALA A 177 6.95 6.32 3.59
C ALA A 177 7.60 7.70 3.71
N LYS A 178 7.12 8.56 4.62
CA LYS A 178 7.73 9.88 4.88
C LYS A 178 9.15 9.74 5.44
N LEU A 179 9.33 8.89 6.45
CA LEU A 179 10.63 8.66 7.10
C LEU A 179 11.69 8.19 6.09
N PHE A 180 11.30 7.35 5.13
CA PHE A 180 12.20 6.82 4.09
C PHE A 180 12.25 7.67 2.82
N ASN A 181 11.56 8.81 2.79
CA ASN A 181 11.38 9.66 1.61
C ASN A 181 10.93 8.86 0.36
N CYS A 182 9.99 7.93 0.58
CA CYS A 182 9.38 7.12 -0.45
C CYS A 182 8.13 7.79 -1.02
N ARG A 183 7.88 7.59 -2.31
CA ARG A 183 6.53 7.68 -2.85
C ARG A 183 5.78 6.39 -2.57
N TYR A 184 4.46 6.44 -2.48
CA TYR A 184 3.68 5.23 -2.32
C TYR A 184 2.34 5.25 -3.06
N GLU A 185 1.82 4.05 -3.30
CA GLU A 185 0.49 3.78 -3.86
C GLU A 185 -0.23 2.75 -2.99
N VAL A 186 -1.56 2.87 -2.86
CA VAL A 186 -2.39 2.00 -2.03
C VAL A 186 -3.49 1.37 -2.86
N PHE A 187 -3.65 0.06 -2.74
CA PHE A 187 -4.60 -0.75 -3.51
C PHE A 187 -5.45 -1.61 -2.58
N ASN A 188 -6.77 -1.44 -2.64
CA ASN A 188 -7.70 -2.31 -1.93
C ASN A 188 -7.84 -3.64 -2.70
N MET A 189 -7.54 -4.76 -2.04
CA MET A 189 -7.59 -6.10 -2.62
C MET A 189 -8.81 -6.91 -2.14
N GLY A 190 -9.72 -6.29 -1.39
CA GLY A 190 -10.89 -6.92 -0.79
C GLY A 190 -10.66 -7.20 0.69
N ASP A 191 -10.04 -8.35 0.98
CA ASP A 191 -9.74 -8.85 2.32
C ASP A 191 -8.42 -8.32 2.91
N TYR A 192 -7.56 -7.73 2.09
CA TYR A 192 -6.34 -7.05 2.49
C TYR A 192 -6.08 -5.82 1.62
N VAL A 193 -5.07 -5.04 2.00
CA VAL A 193 -4.56 -3.89 1.26
C VAL A 193 -3.16 -4.20 0.77
N SER A 194 -2.85 -3.72 -0.42
CA SER A 194 -1.48 -3.66 -0.89
C SER A 194 -0.96 -2.24 -0.94
N PHE A 195 0.20 -2.03 -0.36
CA PHE A 195 0.87 -0.75 -0.26
C PHE A 195 2.22 -0.84 -0.97
N VAL A 196 2.43 -0.06 -2.02
CA VAL A 196 3.63 -0.14 -2.86
C VAL A 196 4.47 1.10 -2.63
N PHE A 197 5.65 0.92 -2.06
CA PHE A 197 6.65 1.96 -1.85
C PHE A 197 7.58 2.05 -3.06
N TYR A 198 7.98 3.27 -3.40
CA TYR A 198 9.00 3.57 -4.39
C TYR A 198 10.13 4.35 -3.69
N LYS A 199 11.32 3.76 -3.60
CA LYS A 199 12.46 4.40 -2.93
C LYS A 199 13.09 5.43 -3.86
N LEU A 200 12.93 6.70 -3.52
CA LEU A 200 13.38 7.80 -4.38
C LEU A 200 14.78 8.30 -4.04
N SER A 201 15.22 8.12 -2.79
CA SER A 201 16.52 8.57 -2.31
C SER A 201 17.06 7.63 -1.24
N ALA A 202 18.30 7.90 -0.80
CA ALA A 202 18.80 7.34 0.44
C ALA A 202 17.88 7.77 1.60
N THR A 203 17.78 6.91 2.61
CA THR A 203 17.07 7.25 3.86
C THR A 203 17.78 8.43 4.50
N PRO A 204 17.08 9.54 4.81
CA PRO A 204 17.67 10.66 5.51
C PRO A 204 18.26 10.22 6.85
N THR A 205 19.46 10.71 7.16
CA THR A 205 20.00 10.57 8.52
C THR A 205 19.20 11.51 9.42
N ARG A 206 18.55 10.96 10.45
CA ARG A 206 17.77 11.70 11.44
C ARG A 206 18.62 11.97 12.68
N THR A 207 19.68 12.76 12.49
CA THR A 207 20.70 13.00 13.52
C THR A 207 20.10 13.61 14.79
N ASP A 208 19.12 14.49 14.64
CA ASP A 208 18.37 15.11 15.73
C ASP A 208 17.53 14.10 16.54
N TYR A 209 16.94 13.11 15.86
CA TYR A 209 16.19 12.04 16.51
C TYR A 209 17.12 11.08 17.26
N VAL A 210 18.25 10.71 16.64
CA VAL A 210 19.28 9.87 17.27
C VAL A 210 19.86 10.59 18.49
N GLU A 211 20.23 11.86 18.36
CA GLU A 211 20.78 12.66 19.45
C GLU A 211 19.83 12.72 20.65
N ALA A 212 18.53 12.99 20.42
CA ALA A 212 17.54 13.03 21.49
C ALA A 212 17.43 11.70 22.27
N ILE A 213 17.60 10.57 21.58
CA ILE A 213 17.52 9.23 22.16
C ILE A 213 18.83 8.87 22.88
N GLU A 214 19.98 9.06 22.24
CA GLU A 214 21.30 8.71 22.80
C GLU A 214 21.68 9.61 23.98
N SER A 215 21.31 10.90 23.95
CA SER A 215 21.55 11.83 25.06
C SER A 215 20.50 11.75 26.17
N LEU A 216 19.47 10.92 26.02
CA LEU A 216 18.31 10.82 26.92
C LEU A 216 17.65 12.19 27.19
N ASP A 217 17.54 13.05 26.18
CA ASP A 217 16.87 14.35 26.31
C ASP A 217 15.35 14.18 26.35
N VAL A 218 14.82 14.10 27.57
CA VAL A 218 13.40 13.85 27.85
C VAL A 218 12.49 14.92 27.28
N GLU A 219 12.87 16.20 27.36
CA GLU A 219 12.02 17.28 26.87
C GLU A 219 11.99 17.29 25.34
N LYS A 220 13.13 17.05 24.70
CA LYS A 220 13.19 16.90 23.24
C LYS A 220 12.40 15.67 22.78
N MET A 221 12.52 14.53 23.46
CA MET A 221 11.73 13.33 23.16
C MET A 221 10.22 13.59 23.23
N LYS A 222 9.74 14.31 24.26
CA LYS A 222 8.31 14.65 24.39
C LYS A 222 7.82 15.54 23.25
N GLU A 223 8.61 16.54 22.84
CA GLU A 223 8.27 17.40 21.71
C GLU A 223 8.24 16.61 20.41
N LEU A 224 9.27 15.81 20.14
CA LEU A 224 9.36 14.99 18.93
C LEU A 224 8.26 13.93 18.86
N LEU A 225 7.82 13.36 19.98
CA LEU A 225 6.76 12.34 19.99
C LEU A 225 5.40 12.86 19.47
N LYS A 226 5.21 14.19 19.43
CA LYS A 226 4.05 14.80 18.77
C LYS A 226 4.06 14.58 17.25
N GLU A 227 5.24 14.40 16.67
CA GLU A 227 5.43 14.14 15.24
C GLU A 227 5.21 12.64 14.94
N GLY A 228 4.41 12.34 13.91
CA GLY A 228 4.19 10.96 13.46
C GLY A 228 5.47 10.28 12.96
N GLU A 229 6.35 11.07 12.35
CA GLU A 229 7.61 10.58 11.79
C GLU A 229 8.60 10.12 12.87
N PHE A 230 8.68 10.82 14.00
CA PHE A 230 9.50 10.39 15.12
C PHE A 230 9.00 9.07 15.70
N ARG A 231 7.68 8.86 15.80
CA ARG A 231 7.13 7.57 16.22
C ARG A 231 7.58 6.44 15.30
N ALA A 232 7.52 6.65 13.98
CA ALA A 232 8.04 5.67 13.03
C ALA A 232 9.54 5.42 13.23
N PHE A 233 10.32 6.49 13.46
CA PHE A 233 11.73 6.39 13.83
C PHE A 233 11.96 5.59 15.13
N LEU A 234 11.07 5.64 16.11
CA LEU A 234 11.23 4.85 17.34
C LEU A 234 11.13 3.35 17.06
N TYR A 235 10.17 2.91 16.24
CA TYR A 235 10.08 1.50 15.83
C TYR A 235 11.24 1.06 14.93
N VAL A 236 11.87 2.02 14.26
CA VAL A 236 13.12 1.84 13.53
C VAL A 236 14.29 1.65 14.47
N TYR A 237 14.42 2.50 15.46
CA TYR A 237 15.54 2.49 16.39
C TYR A 237 15.45 1.28 17.32
N PHE A 238 14.31 1.07 17.97
CA PHE A 238 14.05 -0.07 18.85
C PHE A 238 13.46 -1.25 18.05
N ASP A 239 14.32 -1.95 17.30
CA ASP A 239 13.90 -2.94 16.29
C ASP A 239 13.81 -4.39 16.80
N LYS A 240 14.09 -4.61 18.08
CA LYS A 240 14.07 -5.94 18.72
C LYS A 240 13.00 -6.03 19.79
N ILE A 241 12.00 -6.89 19.54
CA ILE A 241 11.01 -7.26 20.55
C ILE A 241 11.70 -8.14 21.60
N VAL A 242 11.79 -7.66 22.84
CA VAL A 242 12.41 -8.39 23.96
C VAL A 242 11.37 -9.08 24.85
N LYS A 243 10.13 -8.59 24.83
CA LYS A 243 9.01 -9.16 25.57
C LYS A 243 7.70 -8.81 24.88
N ASN A 244 6.72 -9.70 24.97
CA ASN A 244 5.33 -9.42 24.62
C ASN A 244 4.41 -9.95 25.72
N MET A 245 3.21 -9.39 25.81
CA MET A 245 2.15 -9.91 26.66
C MET A 245 0.77 -9.52 26.12
N SER A 246 -0.23 -10.32 26.47
CA SER A 246 -1.64 -10.01 26.25
C SER A 246 -2.34 -9.75 27.58
N CYS A 247 -3.19 -8.73 27.65
CA CYS A 247 -3.92 -8.37 28.87
C CYS A 247 -5.28 -7.74 28.54
N TYR A 248 -6.12 -7.55 29.57
CA TYR A 248 -7.37 -6.81 29.45
C TYR A 248 -7.18 -5.38 29.97
N GLY A 249 -7.34 -4.40 29.09
CA GLY A 249 -6.99 -3.00 29.34
C GLY A 249 -5.48 -2.77 29.55
N ILE A 250 -5.12 -1.50 29.79
CA ILE A 250 -3.75 -1.07 30.11
C ILE A 250 -3.73 -0.42 31.49
N LYS A 251 -2.80 -0.89 32.32
CA LYS A 251 -2.43 -0.25 33.58
C LYS A 251 -1.08 0.44 33.45
N ARG A 252 -0.87 1.51 34.21
CA ARG A 252 0.41 2.23 34.28
C ARG A 252 1.59 1.32 34.65
N GLU A 253 1.34 0.28 35.44
CA GLU A 253 2.35 -0.72 35.81
C GLU A 253 2.86 -1.57 34.63
N TYR A 254 2.10 -1.66 33.53
CA TYR A 254 2.51 -2.35 32.31
C TYR A 254 3.39 -1.48 31.42
N LEU A 255 3.50 -0.18 31.70
CA LEU A 255 4.29 0.77 30.91
C LEU A 255 5.69 0.97 31.51
N LYS A 256 6.32 -0.14 31.89
CA LYS A 256 7.68 -0.19 32.44
C LYS A 256 8.56 -1.09 31.59
N HIS A 257 9.81 -0.71 31.40
CA HIS A 257 10.76 -1.44 30.55
C HIS A 257 12.01 -1.78 31.37
N GLU A 258 12.59 -2.97 31.25
CA GLU A 258 13.71 -3.39 32.14
C GLU A 258 14.95 -2.49 32.03
N GLY A 259 15.18 -1.92 30.85
CA GLY A 259 16.15 -0.84 30.61
C GLY A 259 15.53 0.29 29.79
N PHE A 260 16.36 1.04 29.08
CA PHE A 260 15.87 2.03 28.11
C PHE A 260 15.30 1.32 26.88
N GLY A 261 14.05 1.66 26.53
CA GLY A 261 13.34 0.98 25.45
C GLY A 261 12.04 1.65 25.06
N LEU A 262 11.38 1.04 24.08
CA LEU A 262 10.09 1.43 23.56
C LEU A 262 9.03 0.44 24.00
N ILE A 263 7.85 0.93 24.34
CA ILE A 263 6.67 0.13 24.64
C ILE A 263 5.60 0.52 23.61
N SER A 264 5.09 -0.49 22.93
CA SER A 264 3.98 -0.36 21.98
C SER A 264 2.80 -1.15 22.51
N ALA A 265 1.62 -0.56 22.57
CA ALA A 265 0.42 -1.28 22.92
C ALA A 265 -0.72 -0.96 21.96
N ALA A 266 -1.47 -1.99 21.58
CA ALA A 266 -2.61 -1.88 20.69
C ALA A 266 -3.67 -2.94 21.07
N PRO A 267 -4.97 -2.67 20.85
CA PRO A 267 -6.01 -3.65 21.10
C PRO A 267 -5.91 -4.80 20.09
N ILE A 268 -6.48 -5.96 20.43
CA ILE A 268 -6.75 -7.05 19.48
C ILE A 268 -7.94 -6.60 18.61
N GLY A 269 -7.70 -5.62 17.73
CA GLY A 269 -8.73 -4.91 16.98
C GLY A 269 -8.30 -3.51 16.54
N ARG A 270 -9.29 -2.62 16.35
CA ARG A 270 -9.10 -1.20 15.98
C ARG A 270 -9.42 -0.29 17.16
N GLY A 271 -8.90 0.94 17.13
CA GLY A 271 -9.44 2.06 17.93
C GLY A 271 -8.39 2.91 18.63
N TRP A 272 -7.21 2.36 18.93
CA TRP A 272 -6.12 3.15 19.52
C TRP A 272 -4.74 2.50 19.36
N LEU A 273 -3.70 3.33 19.47
CA LEU A 273 -2.29 2.92 19.50
C LEU A 273 -1.57 3.73 20.58
N LEU A 274 -0.86 3.03 21.45
CA LEU A 274 -0.01 3.63 22.48
C LEU A 274 1.45 3.41 22.14
N THR A 275 2.24 4.47 22.23
CA THR A 275 3.70 4.43 22.15
C THR A 275 4.27 5.14 23.37
N ALA A 276 5.13 4.46 24.12
CA ALA A 276 5.81 5.02 25.28
C ALA A 276 7.31 4.74 25.21
N ILE A 277 8.13 5.76 25.47
CA ILE A 277 9.56 5.61 25.71
C ILE A 277 9.72 5.47 27.23
N ALA A 278 10.38 4.40 27.66
CA ALA A 278 10.57 4.10 29.07
C ALA A 278 12.02 3.75 29.37
N ASP A 279 12.47 4.07 30.58
CA ASP A 279 13.72 3.57 31.15
C ASP A 279 13.44 3.07 32.56
N LYS A 280 13.61 1.75 32.76
CA LYS A 280 13.33 1.09 34.04
C LYS A 280 11.87 1.34 34.45
N GLU A 281 11.70 1.97 35.61
CA GLU A 281 10.42 2.26 36.23
C GLU A 281 9.79 3.59 35.76
N LYS A 282 10.46 4.33 34.85
CA LYS A 282 10.03 5.67 34.43
C LYS A 282 9.55 5.70 32.99
N ILE A 283 8.37 6.30 32.80
CA ILE A 283 7.86 6.70 31.49
C ILE A 283 8.47 8.06 31.16
N LEU A 284 9.30 8.13 30.14
CA LEU A 284 9.99 9.36 29.72
C LEU A 284 9.11 10.20 28.79
N ALA A 285 8.47 9.55 27.83
CA ALA A 285 7.50 10.17 26.92
C ALA A 285 6.41 9.16 26.56
N ILE A 286 5.19 9.62 26.35
CA ILE A 286 4.05 8.78 25.99
C ILE A 286 3.10 9.51 25.06
N ARG A 287 2.58 8.77 24.09
CA ARG A 287 1.58 9.17 23.12
C ARG A 287 0.50 8.09 23.04
N LEU A 288 -0.75 8.53 23.01
CA LEU A 288 -1.92 7.69 22.78
C LEU A 288 -2.73 8.28 21.63
N ASP A 289 -2.74 7.59 20.49
CA ASP A 289 -3.60 7.89 19.37
C ASP A 289 -4.93 7.13 19.55
N THR A 290 -6.06 7.82 19.49
CA THR A 290 -7.42 7.24 19.52
C THR A 290 -8.26 7.82 18.39
N ASP A 291 -9.46 7.27 18.17
CA ASP A 291 -10.42 7.85 17.23
C ASP A 291 -10.90 9.26 17.61
N GLU A 292 -10.79 9.63 18.89
CA GLU A 292 -11.21 10.94 19.42
C GLU A 292 -10.10 12.00 19.36
N GLY A 293 -8.84 11.59 19.25
CA GLY A 293 -7.71 12.50 19.21
C GLY A 293 -6.38 11.85 19.54
N VAL A 294 -5.35 12.69 19.66
CA VAL A 294 -3.99 12.27 20.04
C VAL A 294 -3.63 12.95 21.36
N TYR A 295 -3.27 12.15 22.36
CA TYR A 295 -2.98 12.61 23.72
C TYR A 295 -1.53 12.32 24.09
N PHE A 296 -0.97 13.12 25.00
CA PHE A 296 0.44 13.04 25.40
C PHE A 296 0.61 13.12 26.92
N GLY A 297 1.72 12.60 27.43
CA GLY A 297 2.10 12.75 28.84
C GLY A 297 1.03 12.23 29.82
N GLU A 298 0.77 12.99 30.89
CA GLU A 298 -0.25 12.63 31.89
C GLU A 298 -1.67 12.61 31.31
N GLU A 299 -1.94 13.35 30.22
CA GLU A 299 -3.24 13.31 29.55
C GLU A 299 -3.48 11.94 28.89
N ALA A 300 -2.46 11.38 28.24
CA ALA A 300 -2.49 10.03 27.69
C ALA A 300 -2.64 8.98 28.79
N LEU A 301 -1.93 9.16 29.92
CA LEU A 301 -2.01 8.25 31.07
C LEU A 301 -3.40 8.23 31.72
N ALA A 302 -4.06 9.39 31.79
CA ALA A 302 -5.42 9.48 32.31
C ALA A 302 -6.46 8.79 31.41
N ARG A 303 -6.13 8.61 30.13
CA ARG A 303 -7.00 8.02 29.09
C ARG A 303 -6.62 6.60 28.71
N LEU A 304 -5.77 5.93 29.50
CA LEU A 304 -5.40 4.55 29.21
C LEU A 304 -6.66 3.68 29.08
N PRO A 305 -6.76 2.87 28.01
CA PRO A 305 -7.87 1.96 27.79
C PRO A 305 -8.06 1.05 29.00
N LYS A 306 -9.25 1.04 29.60
CA LYS A 306 -9.56 0.22 30.78
C LYS A 306 -10.15 -1.14 30.44
N GLU A 307 -10.64 -1.28 29.21
CA GLU A 307 -11.36 -2.46 28.74
C GLU A 307 -10.88 -2.85 27.35
N GLY A 308 -11.14 -4.11 26.98
CA GLY A 308 -10.72 -4.71 25.71
C GLY A 308 -9.42 -5.50 25.83
N GLU A 309 -9.27 -6.51 24.96
CA GLU A 309 -8.03 -7.29 24.87
C GLU A 309 -6.94 -6.47 24.20
N VAL A 310 -5.73 -6.52 24.75
CA VAL A 310 -4.58 -5.70 24.37
C VAL A 310 -3.35 -6.56 24.20
N ASN A 311 -2.56 -6.27 23.17
CA ASN A 311 -1.19 -6.75 23.06
C ASN A 311 -0.22 -5.60 23.40
N ILE A 312 0.74 -5.90 24.27
CA ILE A 312 1.83 -4.99 24.65
C ILE A 312 3.15 -5.62 24.22
N PHE A 313 3.96 -4.84 23.50
CA PHE A 313 5.29 -5.20 23.04
C PHE A 313 6.31 -4.27 23.66
N TYR A 314 7.41 -4.86 24.14
CA TYR A 314 8.55 -4.16 24.70
C TYR A 314 9.71 -4.35 23.74
N LEU A 315 10.30 -3.23 23.31
CA LEU A 315 11.31 -3.20 22.28
C LEU A 315 12.59 -2.53 22.79
N SER A 316 13.73 -3.06 22.37
CA SER A 316 15.06 -2.55 22.70
C SER A 316 15.87 -2.31 21.43
N HIS A 317 16.90 -1.47 21.55
CA HIS A 317 17.96 -1.31 20.55
C HIS A 317 19.12 -2.22 20.94
N ASN A 318 19.74 -2.94 19.99
CA ASN A 318 21.01 -3.60 20.26
C ASN A 318 22.12 -2.54 20.13
N ASN A 319 22.88 -2.31 21.20
CA ASN A 319 24.19 -1.68 21.08
C ASN A 319 25.14 -2.55 20.25
#